data_AF-A0A434WCX7-F1
#
_entry.id   AF-A0A434WCX7-F1
#
_cell.length_a   1.000
_cell.length_b   1.000
_cell.length_c   1.000
_cell.angle_alpha   90.00
_cell.angle_beta   90.00
_cell.angle_gamma   90.00
#
_symmetry.space_group_name_H-M   'P 1'
#
loop_
_entity.id
_entity.type
_entity.pdbx_description
1 polymer ?
#
loop_
_entity_poly.entity_id
_entity_poly.type
_entity_poly.pdbx_seq_one_letter_code
_entity_poly.pdbx_strand_id
1 'polypeptide(L)' 'MLALITSPDSATGLKLAKVEDPRPLANEALVSAQATSLNRGELRLLAIRPNGFIPG' A
#
# COMPACT_ATOMS: atom_id res chain seq x y z
N MET A 1 10.19 3.97 -4.29
CA MET A 1 9.52 4.99 -3.45
C MET A 1 9.37 4.52 -2.00
N LEU A 2 9.09 5.42 -1.06
CA LEU A 2 8.68 5.06 0.31
C LEU A 2 7.17 4.77 0.32
N ALA A 3 6.75 3.68 0.96
CA ALA A 3 5.35 3.27 1.04
C ALA A 3 4.99 2.75 2.44
N LEU A 4 3.71 2.90 2.81
CA LEU A 4 3.11 2.20 3.94
C LEU A 4 2.60 0.84 3.45
N ILE A 5 3.13 -0.25 4.00
CA ILE A 5 2.86 -1.61 3.55
C ILE A 5 2.31 -2.49 4.68
N THR A 6 1.61 -3.54 4.31
CA THR A 6 1.18 -4.60 5.23
C THR A 6 2.37 -5.43 5.69
N SER A 7 2.43 -5.76 6.97
CA SER A 7 3.57 -6.42 7.59
C SER A 7 3.10 -7.32 8.74
N PRO A 8 2.89 -8.63 8.49
CA PRO A 8 2.43 -9.56 9.54
C PRO A 8 3.39 -9.68 10.73
N ASP A 9 4.67 -9.35 10.52
CA ASP A 9 5.76 -9.29 11.49
C ASP A 9 5.80 -7.97 12.31
N SER A 10 4.94 -6.99 11.99
CA SER A 10 4.82 -5.74 12.74
C SER A 10 3.72 -5.83 13.81
N ALA A 11 3.95 -5.21 14.97
CA ALA A 11 2.95 -5.12 16.05
C ALA A 11 1.62 -4.47 15.60
N THR A 12 1.66 -3.58 14.61
CA THR A 12 0.45 -2.91 14.07
C THR A 12 -0.04 -3.51 12.76
N GLY A 13 0.62 -4.58 12.26
CA GLY A 13 0.34 -5.13 10.93
C GLY A 13 0.79 -4.22 9.78
N LEU A 14 1.47 -3.10 10.08
CA LEU A 14 1.90 -2.10 9.11
C LEU A 14 3.37 -1.71 9.32
N LYS A 15 4.08 -1.39 8.24
CA LYS A 15 5.40 -0.75 8.31
C LYS A 15 5.63 0.23 7.15
N LEU A 16 6.50 1.20 7.37
CA LEU A 16 7.05 1.99 6.28
C LEU A 16 8.24 1.25 5.67
N ALA A 17 8.27 1.12 4.34
CA ALA A 17 9.35 0.44 3.64
C ALA A 17 9.65 1.11 2.29
N LYS A 18 10.89 0.95 1.81
CA LYS A 18 11.25 1.27 0.43
C LYS A 18 10.76 0.15 -0.48
N VAL A 19 10.10 0.51 -1.56
CA VAL A 19 9.63 -0.38 -2.63
C VAL A 19 10.09 0.16 -3.98
N GLU A 20 9.98 -0.64 -5.04
CA GLU A 20 10.24 -0.17 -6.41
C GLU A 20 9.28 0.96 -6.79
N ASP A 21 9.73 1.85 -7.67
CA ASP A 21 8.84 2.86 -8.24
C ASP A 21 7.87 2.21 -9.24
N PRO A 22 6.56 2.57 -9.20
CA PRO A 22 5.57 2.01 -10.10
C PRO A 22 5.83 2.47 -11.54
N ARG A 23 5.45 1.61 -12.50
CA ARG A 23 5.55 1.89 -13.94
C ARG A 23 4.15 1.95 -14.51
N PRO A 24 3.65 3.12 -14.96
CA PRO A 24 2.31 3.23 -15.51
C PRO A 24 2.21 2.50 -16.86
N LEU A 25 1.06 1.89 -17.13
CA LEU A 25 0.67 1.42 -18.47
C LEU A 25 0.23 2.58 -19.37
N ALA A 26 -0.09 2.27 -20.63
CA ALA A 26 -0.39 3.27 -21.66
C ALA A 26 -1.54 4.26 -21.32
N ASN A 27 -2.48 3.86 -20.45
CA ASN A 27 -3.64 4.66 -20.06
C ASN A 27 -3.63 5.00 -18.56
N GLU A 28 -2.47 4.95 -17.91
CA GLU A 28 -2.31 5.24 -16.48
C GLU A 28 -1.41 6.46 -16.27
N ALA A 29 -1.61 7.16 -15.16
CA ALA A 29 -0.76 8.27 -14.76
C ALA A 29 0.00 7.92 -13.49
N LEU A 30 1.29 8.24 -13.46
CA LEU A 30 2.08 8.23 -12.24
C LEU A 30 1.92 9.58 -11.53
N VAL A 31 1.36 9.56 -10.32
CA VAL A 31 1.15 10.76 -9.51
C VAL A 31 2.06 10.78 -8.29
N SER A 32 2.52 11.97 -7.92
CA SER A 32 3.28 12.19 -6.68
C SER A 32 2.32 12.46 -5.52
N ALA A 33 2.16 11.49 -4.63
CA ALA A 33 1.30 11.63 -3.45
C ALA A 33 1.99 12.50 -2.38
N GLN A 34 1.38 13.64 -2.04
CA GLN A 34 1.86 14.53 -0.97
C GLN A 34 1.37 14.09 0.42
N ALA A 35 0.17 13.50 0.47
CA ALA A 35 -0.44 12.95 1.66
C ALA A 35 -1.46 11.87 1.27
N THR A 36 -1.77 10.97 2.19
CA THR A 36 -2.86 9.99 2.08
C THR A 36 -3.64 9.92 3.38
N SER A 37 -4.94 9.66 3.31
CA SER A 37 -5.72 9.27 4.48
C SER A 37 -5.56 7.78 4.76
N LEU A 38 -5.80 7.39 6.01
CA LEU A 38 -6.10 6.01 6.37
C LEU A 38 -7.60 5.88 6.58
N ASN A 39 -8.24 5.02 5.81
CA ASN A 39 -9.66 4.78 5.84
C ASN A 39 -9.98 3.52 6.63
N ARG A 40 -11.07 3.53 7.40
CA ARG A 40 -11.48 2.39 8.25
C ARG A 40 -11.63 1.07 7.46
N GLY A 41 -12.06 1.17 6.20
CA GLY A 41 -12.21 0.01 5.31
C GLY A 41 -10.88 -0.70 5.04
N GLU A 42 -9.78 0.04 4.90
CA GLU A 42 -8.45 -0.53 4.69
C GLU A 42 -8.02 -1.37 5.88
N LEU A 43 -8.25 -0.89 7.11
CA LEU A 43 -7.91 -1.63 8.34
C LEU A 43 -8.58 -3.00 8.41
N ARG A 44 -9.84 -3.09 7.97
CA ARG A 44 -10.55 -4.38 7.88
C ARG A 44 -9.91 -5.29 6.82
N LEU A 45 -9.50 -4.72 5.69
CA LEU A 45 -8.90 -5.48 4.59
C LEU A 45 -7.48 -5.98 4.94
N LEU A 46 -6.70 -5.21 5.70
CA LEU A 46 -5.37 -5.62 6.18
C LEU A 46 -5.40 -7.00 6.86
N ALA A 47 -6.44 -7.28 7.65
CA ALA A 47 -6.56 -8.51 8.43
C ALA A 47 -6.90 -9.75 7.59
N ILE A 48 -7.41 -9.59 6.37
CA ILE A 48 -7.96 -10.70 5.57
C ILE A 48 -7.31 -10.89 4.21
N ARG A 49 -6.55 -9.91 3.72
CA ARG A 49 -5.94 -9.99 2.38
C ARG A 49 -4.67 -10.84 2.44
N PRO A 50 -4.48 -11.76 1.48
CA PRO A 50 -3.25 -12.54 1.40
C PRO A 50 -2.06 -11.65 1.01
N ASN A 51 -0.85 -12.12 1.35
CA ASN A 51 0.38 -11.47 0.89
C ASN A 51 0.41 -11.38 -0.64
N GLY A 52 0.82 -10.22 -1.16
CA GLY A 52 0.87 -9.96 -2.60
C GLY A 52 -0.44 -9.49 -3.22
N PHE A 53 -1.51 -9.31 -2.42
CA PHE A 53 -2.74 -8.69 -2.92
C PHE A 53 -2.51 -7.24 -3.34
N ILE A 54 -2.93 -6.89 -4.56
CA ILE A 54 -2.91 -5.53 -5.10
C ILE A 54 -4.38 -5.14 -5.37
N PRO A 55 -4.92 -4.12 -4.67
CA PRO A 55 -6.25 -3.59 -4.97
C PRO A 55 -6.24 -2.79 -6.28
N GLY A 56 -7.22 -3.05 -7.15
CA GLY A 56 -7.34 -2.41 -8.46
C GLY A 56 -8.17 -3.28 -9.40
#